data_AF-U9UTL9-F1
#
_entry.id   AF-U9UTL9-F1
#
_cell.length_a   1.000
_cell.length_b   1.000
_cell.length_c   1.000
_cell.angle_alpha   90.00
_cell.angle_beta   90.00
_cell.angle_gamma   90.00
#
_symmetry.space_group_name_H-M   'P 1'
#
loop_
_entity.id
_entity.type
_entity.pdbx_description
1 polymer ?
#
loop_
_entity_poly.entity_id
_entity_poly.type
_entity_poly.pdbx_seq_one_letter_code
_entity_poly.pdbx_strand_id
1 'polypeptide(L)'
;MKSCWDSDPSKRPTIKMLENILSDWNMCISEYYRFNRDGNYVYKVPNLDNQLTNNMLEFVEADKALFQEQANTSVIQSHSQAYYTSRKLTEILVQEETQGLDCIIED
;
A
#
# COMPACT_ATOMS: atom_id res chain seq x y z
N MET A 1 12.12 -2.22 4.67
CA MET A 1 11.48 -1.04 4.02
C MET A 1 12.33 0.23 4.02
N LYS A 2 13.17 0.52 5.04
CA LYS A 2 14.04 1.71 5.02
C LYS A 2 14.90 1.82 3.74
N SER A 3 15.40 0.69 3.24
CA SER A 3 16.17 0.60 1.99
C SER A 3 15.41 1.08 0.74
N CYS A 4 14.07 1.04 0.73
CA CYS A 4 13.29 1.53 -0.40
C CYS A 4 13.40 3.06 -0.57
N TRP A 5 13.78 3.76 0.49
CA TRP A 5 13.91 5.22 0.55
C TRP A 5 15.36 5.69 0.50
N ASP A 6 16.30 4.82 0.12
CA ASP A 6 17.70 5.21 -0.01
C ASP A 6 17.85 6.33 -1.06
N SER A 7 18.61 7.37 -0.73
CA SER A 7 18.88 8.48 -1.65
C SER A 7 19.63 8.01 -2.88
N ASP A 8 20.46 6.97 -2.74
CA ASP A 8 21.12 6.29 -3.85
C ASP A 8 20.19 5.22 -4.46
N PRO A 9 19.74 5.39 -5.72
CA PRO A 9 18.84 4.43 -6.36
C PRO A 9 19.42 3.02 -6.46
N SER A 10 20.74 2.88 -6.53
CA SER A 10 21.41 1.58 -6.67
C SER A 10 21.34 0.73 -5.40
N LYS A 11 21.10 1.36 -4.24
CA LYS A 11 20.93 0.68 -2.94
C LYS A 11 19.49 0.27 -2.66
N ARG A 12 18.55 0.73 -3.48
CA ARG A 12 17.14 0.35 -3.34
C ARG A 12 16.95 -1.11 -3.73
N PRO A 13 16.02 -1.83 -3.08
CA PRO A 13 15.72 -3.19 -3.46
C PRO A 13 15.18 -3.27 -4.89
N THR A 14 15.50 -4.35 -5.58
CA THR A 14 14.85 -4.67 -6.86
C THR A 14 13.40 -5.11 -6.63
N ILE A 15 12.57 -5.05 -7.67
CA ILE A 15 11.18 -5.53 -7.61
C ILE A 15 11.09 -6.98 -7.14
N LYS A 16 12.00 -7.85 -7.59
CA LYS A 16 12.04 -9.26 -7.19
C LYS A 16 12.36 -9.44 -5.71
N MET A 17 13.23 -8.60 -5.15
CA MET A 17 13.53 -8.62 -3.71
C MET A 17 12.31 -8.18 -2.90
N LEU A 18 11.58 -7.16 -3.37
CA LEU A 18 10.34 -6.72 -2.72
C LEU A 18 9.26 -7.80 -2.77
N GLU A 19 9.08 -8.45 -3.91
CA GLU A 19 8.13 -9.55 -4.07
C GLU A 19 8.39 -10.69 -3.08
N ASN A 20 9.66 -11.09 -2.91
CA ASN A 20 10.04 -12.10 -1.91
C ASN A 20 9.73 -11.63 -0.48
N ILE A 21 10.13 -10.40 -0.12
CA ILE A 21 9.87 -9.85 1.23
C ILE A 21 8.37 -9.79 1.52
N LEU A 22 7.57 -9.30 0.57
CA LEU A 22 6.11 -9.21 0.74
C LEU A 22 5.45 -10.58 0.81
N SER A 23 5.96 -11.57 0.06
CA SER A 23 5.47 -12.95 0.10
C SER A 23 5.70 -13.58 1.48
N ASP A 24 6.90 -13.40 2.03
CA ASP A 24 7.25 -13.87 3.37
C ASP A 24 6.36 -13.22 4.43
N TRP A 25 6.16 -11.91 4.35
CA TRP A 25 5.28 -11.17 5.26
C TRP A 25 3.84 -11.67 5.19
N ASN A 26 3.31 -11.82 3.98
CA ASN A 26 1.95 -12.29 3.74
C ASN A 26 1.72 -13.70 4.29
N MET A 27 2.68 -14.61 4.08
CA MET A 27 2.64 -15.95 4.64
C MET A 27 2.60 -15.92 6.17
N CYS A 28 3.48 -15.14 6.81
CA CYS A 28 3.59 -15.10 8.27
C CYS A 28 2.33 -14.53 8.93
N ILE A 29 1.79 -13.45 8.36
CA ILE A 29 0.56 -12.82 8.82
C ILE A 29 -0.61 -13.81 8.65
N SER A 30 -0.71 -14.47 7.49
CA SER A 30 -1.78 -15.44 7.22
C SER A 30 -1.75 -16.60 8.22
N GLU A 31 -0.57 -17.16 8.49
CA GLU A 31 -0.37 -18.22 9.47
C GLU A 31 -0.72 -17.74 10.88
N TYR A 32 -0.31 -16.54 11.27
CA TYR A 32 -0.66 -15.95 12.56
C TYR A 32 -2.18 -15.89 12.78
N TYR A 33 -2.95 -15.35 11.83
CA TYR A 33 -4.41 -15.29 11.97
C TYR A 33 -5.07 -16.67 11.88
N ARG A 34 -4.48 -17.61 11.14
CA ARG A 34 -4.95 -19.01 11.10
C ARG A 34 -4.84 -19.67 12.47
N PHE A 35 -3.70 -19.52 13.14
CA PHE A 35 -3.45 -20.14 14.44
C PHE A 35 -4.18 -19.46 15.59
N ASN A 36 -4.34 -18.13 15.55
CA ASN A 36 -4.91 -17.34 16.65
C ASN A 36 -6.38 -16.96 16.41
N ARG A 37 -7.09 -17.73 15.56
CA ARG A 37 -8.48 -17.47 15.17
C ARG A 37 -9.47 -17.54 16.34
N ASP A 38 -9.15 -18.33 17.35
CA ASP A 38 -9.94 -18.51 18.57
C ASP A 38 -9.77 -17.35 19.57
N GLY A 39 -8.94 -16.35 19.26
CA GLY A 39 -8.66 -15.20 20.13
C GLY A 39 -7.69 -15.52 21.26
N ASN A 40 -7.18 -16.75 21.36
CA ASN A 40 -6.20 -17.14 22.35
C ASN A 40 -4.80 -17.00 21.73
N TYR A 41 -4.27 -15.77 21.76
CA TYR A 41 -3.03 -15.32 21.11
C TYR A 41 -1.74 -15.95 21.69
N VAL A 42 -1.66 -17.28 21.72
CA VAL A 42 -0.59 -18.01 22.42
C VAL A 42 0.44 -18.58 21.45
N TYR A 43 0.16 -18.61 20.14
CA TYR A 43 1.01 -19.31 19.19
C TYR A 43 1.96 -18.39 18.42
N LYS A 44 3.27 -18.56 18.68
CA LYS A 44 4.34 -18.17 17.75
C LYS A 44 4.31 -19.10 16.55
N VAL A 45 4.25 -18.54 15.35
CA VAL A 45 4.40 -19.32 14.11
C VAL A 45 5.77 -20.01 14.14
N PRO A 46 5.85 -21.36 14.14
CA PRO A 46 7.13 -22.06 14.17
C PRO A 46 7.95 -21.77 12.91
N ASN A 47 9.28 -21.79 13.00
CA ASN A 47 10.21 -21.65 11.87
C ASN A 47 10.28 -20.29 11.15
N LEU A 48 9.82 -19.20 11.80
CA LEU A 48 10.04 -17.86 11.25
C LEU A 48 11.34 -17.25 11.76
N ASP A 49 12.00 -16.48 10.89
CA ASP A 49 13.09 -15.61 11.30
C ASP A 49 12.60 -14.60 12.37
N ASN A 50 13.46 -14.26 13.32
CA ASN A 50 13.11 -13.37 14.44
C ASN A 50 12.70 -11.97 13.93
N GLN A 51 13.30 -11.48 12.84
CA GLN A 51 12.95 -10.19 12.26
C GLN A 51 11.54 -10.23 11.65
N LEU A 52 11.23 -11.32 10.95
CA LEU A 52 9.94 -11.52 10.31
C LEU A 52 8.81 -11.65 11.34
N THR A 53 9.08 -12.34 12.45
CA THR A 53 8.18 -12.42 13.60
C THR A 53 7.88 -11.05 14.21
N ASN A 54 8.92 -10.24 14.45
CA ASN A 54 8.73 -8.88 15.00
C ASN A 54 7.94 -7.99 14.05
N ASN A 55 8.28 -7.98 12.75
CA ASN A 55 7.54 -7.20 11.76
C ASN A 55 6.05 -7.59 11.71
N MET A 56 5.75 -8.90 11.81
CA MET A 56 4.37 -9.39 11.85
C MET A 56 3.62 -8.92 13.10
N LEU A 57 4.26 -8.96 14.28
CA LEU A 57 3.65 -8.48 15.52
C LEU A 57 3.38 -6.97 15.48
N GLU A 58 4.33 -6.17 14.99
CA GLU A 58 4.14 -4.73 14.80
C GLU A 58 2.95 -4.44 13.87
N PHE A 59 2.80 -5.20 12.78
CA PHE A 59 1.66 -5.08 11.88
C PHE A 59 0.33 -5.39 12.59
N VAL A 60 0.26 -6.49 13.34
CA VAL A 60 -0.96 -6.89 14.07
C VAL A 60 -1.34 -5.87 15.14
N GLU A 61 -0.36 -5.29 15.85
CA GLU A 61 -0.61 -4.23 16.83
C GLU A 61 -1.16 -2.97 16.16
N ALA A 62 -0.57 -2.56 15.03
CA ALA A 62 -1.04 -1.42 14.25
C ALA A 62 -2.46 -1.65 13.68
N ASP A 63 -2.75 -2.86 13.18
CA ASP A 63 -4.08 -3.25 12.69
C ASP A 63 -5.13 -3.17 13.80
N LYS A 64 -4.83 -3.71 14.98
CA LYS A 64 -5.70 -3.59 16.17
C LYS A 64 -5.96 -2.14 16.56
N ALA A 65 -4.93 -1.29 16.54
CA ALA A 65 -5.06 0.14 16.83
C ALA A 65 -5.92 0.86 15.78
N LEU A 66 -5.77 0.53 14.50
CA LEU A 66 -6.57 1.08 13.40
C LEU A 66 -8.05 0.70 13.55
N PHE A 67 -8.36 -0.56 13.84
CA PHE A 67 -9.74 -0.99 14.11
C PHE A 67 -10.38 -0.19 15.25
N GLN A 68 -9.61 0.12 16.30
CA GLN A 68 -10.07 0.92 17.42
C GLN A 68 -10.27 2.40 17.04
N GLU A 69 -9.39 2.97 16.22
CA GLU A 69 -9.48 4.37 15.77
C GLU A 69 -10.62 4.58 14.77
N GLN A 70 -10.84 3.64 13.84
CA GLN A 70 -11.92 3.68 12.85
C GLN A 70 -13.31 3.44 13.48
N ALA A 71 -13.40 2.67 14.57
CA ALA A 71 -14.64 2.58 15.34
C ALA A 71 -15.00 3.90 16.05
N ASN A 72 -14.00 4.71 16.39
CA ASN A 72 -14.17 6.00 17.05
C ASN A 72 -14.27 7.19 16.08
N THR A 73 -13.85 7.00 14.83
CA THR A 73 -13.80 8.05 13.81
C THR A 73 -14.51 7.54 12.56
N SER A 74 -15.70 8.08 12.27
CA SER A 74 -16.39 7.88 11.00
C SER A 74 -15.55 8.44 9.84
N VAL A 75 -14.57 7.68 9.34
CA VAL A 75 -13.73 8.03 8.19
C VAL A 75 -14.40 7.58 6.90
N ILE A 76 -15.63 8.04 6.67
CA ILE A 76 -16.21 8.10 5.32
C ILE A 76 -16.44 9.58 5.01
N GLN A 77 -15.36 10.35 5.01
CA GLN A 77 -15.37 11.64 4.33
C GLN A 77 -14.63 11.44 3.01
N SER A 78 -15.34 10.89 2.03
CA SER A 78 -14.87 10.85 0.66
C SER A 78 -14.53 12.29 0.24
N HIS A 79 -13.25 12.55 -0.04
CA HIS A 79 -12.79 13.84 -0.59
C HIS A 79 -13.24 13.95 -2.05
N SER A 80 -14.54 14.13 -2.25
CA SER A 80 -15.21 14.32 -3.54
C SER A 80 -14.55 15.40 -4.39
N GLN A 81 -13.93 16.39 -3.74
CA GLN A 81 -13.19 17.47 -4.36
C GLN A 81 -12.06 16.97 -5.27
N ALA A 82 -11.19 16.06 -4.77
CA ALA A 82 -10.00 15.62 -5.51
C ALA A 82 -10.37 14.81 -6.76
N TYR A 83 -11.32 13.89 -6.63
CA TYR A 83 -11.85 13.11 -7.75
C TYR A 83 -12.49 14.00 -8.82
N TYR A 84 -13.28 15.00 -8.41
CA TYR A 84 -13.91 15.94 -9.33
C TYR A 84 -12.87 16.82 -10.06
N THR A 85 -11.85 17.30 -9.36
CA THR A 85 -10.78 18.11 -9.97
C THR A 85 -9.94 17.31 -10.96
N SER A 86 -9.55 16.07 -10.62
CA SER A 86 -8.79 15.21 -11.53
C SER A 86 -9.58 14.89 -12.81
N ARG A 87 -10.88 14.56 -12.68
CA ARG A 87 -11.71 14.27 -13.85
C ARG A 87 -11.87 15.47 -14.79
N LYS A 88 -12.07 16.66 -14.22
CA LYS A 88 -12.22 17.90 -15.00
C LYS A 88 -10.93 18.28 -15.76
N LEU A 89 -9.76 18.05 -15.17
CA LEU A 89 -8.48 18.26 -15.84
C LEU A 89 -8.29 17.32 -17.04
N THR A 90 -8.63 16.03 -16.89
CA THR A 90 -8.57 15.08 -18.00
C THR A 90 -9.51 15.46 -19.14
N GLU A 91 -10.74 15.90 -18.84
CA GLU A 91 -11.69 16.36 -19.84
C GLU A 91 -11.16 17.56 -20.64
N ILE A 92 -10.49 18.53 -19.99
CA ILE A 92 -9.90 19.70 -20.66
C ILE A 92 -8.74 19.30 -21.60
N LEU A 93 -7.82 18.45 -21.13
CA LEU A 93 -6.67 18.01 -21.94
C LEU A 93 -7.10 17.23 -23.19
N VAL A 94 -8.09 16.35 -23.06
CA VAL A 94 -8.66 15.61 -24.20
C VAL A 94 -9.31 16.56 -25.20
N GLN A 95 -9.94 17.64 -24.74
CA GLN A 95 -10.57 18.63 -25.61
C GLN A 95 -9.54 19.49 -26.35
N GLU A 96 -8.44 19.89 -25.71
CA GLU A 96 -7.32 20.61 -26.33
C GLU A 96 -6.61 19.76 -27.40
N GLU A 97 -6.37 18.47 -27.15
CA GLU A 97 -5.77 17.56 -28.14
C GLU A 97 -6.64 17.42 -29.40
N THR A 98 -7.97 17.41 -29.26
CA THR A 98 -8.88 17.33 -30.41
C THR A 98 -9.01 18.62 -31.22
N GLN A 99 -8.75 19.79 -30.60
CA GLN A 99 -8.84 21.09 -31.28
C GLN A 99 -7.49 21.55 -31.88
N GLY A 100 -6.37 21.04 -31.39
CA GLY A 100 -5.02 21.41 -31.85
C GLY A 100 -4.55 20.75 -33.14
N LEU A 101 -5.33 19.83 -33.73
CA LEU A 101 -4.95 19.07 -34.93
C LEU A 101 -5.28 19.78 -36.26
N ASP A 102 -5.97 20.93 -36.24
CA ASP A 102 -6.40 21.65 -37.46
C ASP A 102 -5.38 22.67 -38.01
N CYS A 103 -4.12 22.66 -37.53
CA CYS A 103 -3.08 23.56 -38.04
C CYS A 103 -1.85 22.78 -38.52
N ILE A 104 -2.01 22.06 -39.64
CA ILE A 104 -0.88 21.65 -40.48
C ILE A 104 -0.43 22.93 -41.22
N ILE A 105 0.75 23.45 -40.87
CA ILE A 105 1.47 24.39 -41.72
C ILE A 105 2.20 23.52 -42.75
N GLU A 106 1.74 23.53 -44.00
CA GLU A 106 2.52 23.03 -45.14
C GLU A 106 3.60 24.07 -45.49
N ASP A 107 4.81 23.59 -45.79
CA ASP A 107 6.07 24.35 -45.99
C ASP A 107 5.98 25.54 -46.96
#